data_AF-A0A7W1RGQ1-F1
#
_entry.id   AF-A0A7W1RGQ1-F1
#
_cell.length_a   1.000
_cell.length_b   1.000
_cell.length_c   1.000
_cell.angle_alpha   90.00
_cell.angle_beta   90.00
_cell.angle_gamma   90.00
#
_symmetry.space_group_name_H-M   'P 1'
#
loop_
_entity.id
_entity.type
_entity.pdbx_description
1 polymer ?
#
loop_
_entity_poly.entity_id
_entity_poly.type
_entity_poly.pdbx_seq_one_letter_code
_entity_poly.pdbx_strand_id
1 'polypeptide(L)'
;MFTPVDPIPPAYHFQVEERYTVKSECYSINNEELKTKLYELYSKTDQSSSYQLTISLLLSSQLGDVELYTEVLKKIYTNLGLTFKTTPEEFQSIVAGWEGQVSFNIWLLGRVLVSADNMQDKHTGSRVASLMHSSLTTIEKVDPFSTWAWGYLAAHYASDKKEYPYYRIQMLESTEALKKQAIEKEKDNVQWALRMDILAAGNSGDRETYNKLLQEFKEWTGKETISKAILTIPKEDFTAWALAIVRIAAAKVKDIDTYQELALTLEQAIKDSPSEQDKLLAEVNNLLSACFI
;
A
#
# COMPACT_ATOMS: atom_id res chain seq x y z
N MET A 1 22.47 -37.01 -37.37
CA MET A 1 21.83 -35.75 -37.79
C MET A 1 21.63 -34.93 -36.53
N PHE A 2 22.48 -33.92 -36.33
CA PHE A 2 22.36 -32.98 -35.22
C PHE A 2 21.45 -31.83 -35.67
N THR A 3 20.39 -31.57 -34.92
CA THR A 3 19.56 -30.39 -35.10
C THR A 3 20.36 -29.14 -34.70
N PRO A 4 20.28 -28.02 -35.45
CA PRO A 4 20.92 -26.79 -35.05
C PRO A 4 20.23 -26.24 -33.80
N VAL A 5 21.03 -25.80 -32.85
CA VAL A 5 20.58 -25.00 -31.69
C VAL A 5 20.31 -23.59 -32.21
N ASP A 6 19.08 -23.12 -32.04
CA ASP A 6 18.71 -21.74 -32.38
C ASP A 6 19.57 -20.74 -31.58
N PRO A 7 20.00 -19.63 -32.20
CA PRO A 7 20.81 -18.64 -31.52
C PRO A 7 20.02 -17.97 -30.38
N ILE A 8 20.68 -17.86 -29.23
CA ILE A 8 20.23 -17.08 -28.06
C ILE A 8 19.85 -15.67 -28.55
N PRO A 9 18.61 -15.19 -28.30
CA PRO A 9 18.23 -13.85 -28.70
C PRO A 9 19.10 -12.81 -27.98
N PRO A 10 19.47 -11.71 -28.67
CA PRO A 10 20.36 -10.71 -28.11
C PRO A 10 19.73 -10.04 -26.89
N ALA A 11 20.60 -9.59 -25.98
CA ALA A 11 20.26 -8.92 -24.74
C ALA A 11 19.18 -7.84 -24.97
N TYR A 12 18.06 -7.98 -24.24
CA TYR A 12 17.01 -6.96 -24.17
C TYR A 12 17.61 -5.64 -23.69
N HIS A 13 17.75 -4.69 -24.62
CA HIS A 13 17.96 -3.30 -24.29
C HIS A 13 16.74 -2.77 -23.54
N PHE A 14 16.99 -2.20 -22.36
CA PHE A 14 16.01 -1.60 -21.47
C PHE A 14 15.51 -0.30 -22.10
N GLN A 15 14.39 -0.34 -22.85
CA GLN A 15 13.65 0.88 -23.22
C GLN A 15 12.63 1.17 -22.12
N VAL A 16 12.90 2.22 -21.34
CA VAL A 16 12.09 2.69 -20.21
C VAL A 16 10.83 3.44 -20.68
N GLU A 17 10.75 3.82 -21.96
CA GLU A 17 9.85 4.88 -22.41
C GLU A 17 8.41 4.45 -22.76
N GLU A 18 8.09 3.16 -22.86
CA GLU A 18 6.75 2.71 -23.31
C GLU A 18 5.87 2.01 -22.25
N ARG A 19 6.23 2.00 -20.96
CA ARG A 19 5.52 1.21 -19.93
C ARG A 19 4.47 1.95 -19.10
N TYR A 20 4.39 3.28 -19.17
CA TYR A 20 3.50 4.06 -18.33
C TYR A 20 2.40 4.72 -19.16
N THR A 21 1.23 4.08 -19.23
CA THR A 21 0.01 4.79 -19.64
C THR A 21 -0.58 5.49 -18.43
N VAL A 22 -0.30 6.78 -18.25
CA VAL A 22 -1.09 7.63 -17.35
C VAL A 22 -2.43 7.90 -18.05
N LYS A 23 -3.34 6.92 -18.00
CA LYS A 23 -4.71 7.05 -18.52
C LYS A 23 -5.72 6.96 -17.39
N SER A 24 -5.71 7.96 -16.51
CA SER A 24 -6.89 8.51 -15.83
C SER A 24 -6.43 9.71 -14.98
N GLU A 25 -7.15 10.82 -15.08
CA GLU A 25 -6.91 12.04 -14.28
C GLU A 25 -7.04 11.78 -12.76
N CYS A 26 -7.57 10.62 -12.36
CA CYS A 26 -7.85 10.26 -10.97
C CYS A 26 -6.78 9.39 -10.29
N TYR A 27 -5.75 8.91 -11.00
CA TYR A 27 -4.69 8.06 -10.41
C TYR A 27 -3.36 8.79 -10.15
N SER A 28 -3.20 10.00 -10.69
CA SER A 28 -2.03 10.84 -10.46
C SER A 28 -2.39 12.31 -10.43
N ILE A 29 -1.92 13.03 -9.41
CA ILE A 29 -2.11 14.49 -9.34
C ILE A 29 -0.88 15.16 -9.94
N ASN A 30 -1.07 15.90 -11.03
CA ASN A 30 -0.01 16.73 -11.57
C ASN A 30 0.09 18.05 -10.79
N ASN A 31 0.81 18.05 -9.67
CA ASN A 31 1.00 19.21 -8.80
C ASN A 31 2.49 19.46 -8.52
N GLU A 32 3.04 20.51 -9.14
CA GLU A 32 4.47 20.86 -9.07
C GLU A 32 4.92 21.30 -7.66
N GLU A 33 4.02 21.91 -6.87
CA GLU A 33 4.33 22.26 -5.47
C GLU A 33 4.53 21.00 -4.63
N LEU A 34 3.64 20.02 -4.77
CA LEU A 34 3.74 18.75 -4.05
C LEU A 34 4.93 17.91 -4.53
N LYS A 35 5.27 17.96 -5.82
CA LYS A 35 6.50 17.36 -6.34
C LYS A 35 7.73 18.01 -5.71
N THR A 36 7.78 19.34 -5.63
CA THR A 36 8.91 20.04 -4.97
C THR A 36 9.08 19.58 -3.52
N LYS A 37 7.99 19.53 -2.75
CA LYS A 37 8.00 19.00 -1.37
C LYS A 37 8.46 17.54 -1.31
N LEU A 38 8.06 16.71 -2.27
CA LEU A 38 8.51 15.31 -2.37
C LEU A 38 10.03 15.22 -2.61
N TYR A 39 10.60 16.01 -3.51
CA TYR A 39 12.06 16.00 -3.73
C TYR A 39 12.82 16.50 -2.49
N GLU A 40 12.32 17.52 -1.81
CA GLU A 40 12.91 17.97 -0.54
C GLU A 40 12.87 16.88 0.53
N LEU A 41 11.75 16.19 0.67
CA LEU A 41 11.60 15.05 1.57
C LEU A 41 12.59 13.93 1.20
N TYR A 42 12.63 13.56 -0.08
CA TYR A 42 13.50 12.50 -0.59
C TYR A 42 14.99 12.79 -0.36
N SER A 43 15.41 14.05 -0.51
CA SER A 43 16.81 14.46 -0.28
C SER A 43 17.28 14.24 1.17
N LYS A 44 16.34 14.16 2.12
CA LYS A 44 16.59 13.93 3.55
C LYS A 44 16.37 12.47 3.96
N THR A 45 15.81 11.65 3.08
CA THR A 45 15.54 10.22 3.33
C THR A 45 16.85 9.45 3.43
N ASP A 46 16.98 8.62 4.46
CA ASP A 46 18.05 7.62 4.56
C ASP A 46 17.89 6.59 3.43
N GLN A 47 18.80 6.66 2.46
CA GLN A 47 18.78 5.82 1.26
C GLN A 47 19.09 4.35 1.55
N SER A 48 19.59 4.03 2.74
CA SER A 48 19.76 2.64 3.19
C SER A 48 18.49 2.05 3.82
N SER A 49 17.52 2.91 4.19
CA SER A 49 16.27 2.48 4.83
C SER A 49 15.18 2.23 3.79
N SER A 50 14.91 0.94 3.48
CA SER A 50 13.78 0.56 2.61
C SER A 50 12.45 1.10 3.13
N TYR A 51 12.25 1.16 4.45
CA TYR A 51 11.05 1.73 5.05
C TYR A 51 10.85 3.20 4.65
N GLN A 52 11.85 4.06 4.85
CA GLN A 52 11.74 5.46 4.48
C GLN A 52 11.60 5.65 2.96
N LEU A 53 12.32 4.84 2.17
CA LEU A 53 12.21 4.87 0.70
C LEU A 53 10.80 4.53 0.21
N THR A 54 10.09 3.58 0.85
CA THR A 54 8.71 3.25 0.44
C THR A 54 7.74 4.42 0.58
N ILE A 55 8.01 5.40 1.46
CA ILE A 55 7.19 6.62 1.56
C ILE A 55 7.37 7.49 0.32
N SER A 56 8.62 7.72 -0.09
CA SER A 56 8.93 8.46 -1.32
C SER A 56 8.36 7.75 -2.56
N LEU A 57 8.39 6.41 -2.58
CA LEU A 57 7.80 5.61 -3.66
C LEU A 57 6.28 5.79 -3.77
N LEU A 58 5.58 5.73 -2.64
CA LEU A 58 4.12 5.94 -2.60
C LEU A 58 3.78 7.34 -3.12
N LEU A 59 4.46 8.37 -2.62
CA LEU A 59 4.24 9.75 -3.04
C LEU A 59 4.56 9.98 -4.52
N SER A 60 5.71 9.50 -5.01
CA SER A 60 6.07 9.65 -6.43
C SER A 60 5.05 8.97 -7.33
N SER A 61 4.56 7.79 -6.93
CA SER A 61 3.53 7.07 -7.68
C SER A 61 2.20 7.82 -7.77
N GLN A 62 1.78 8.45 -6.66
CA GLN A 62 0.53 9.20 -6.58
C GLN A 62 0.61 10.58 -7.26
N LEU A 63 1.81 11.11 -7.44
CA LEU A 63 2.06 12.35 -8.19
C LEU A 63 2.40 12.10 -9.67
N GLY A 64 2.46 10.83 -10.09
CA GLY A 64 2.82 10.44 -11.45
C GLY A 64 4.28 10.78 -11.82
N ASP A 65 5.16 10.90 -10.83
CA ASP A 65 6.59 11.17 -11.05
C ASP A 65 7.32 9.88 -11.41
N VAL A 66 7.44 9.63 -12.72
CA VAL A 66 8.06 8.43 -13.28
C VAL A 66 9.55 8.34 -12.94
N GLU A 67 10.26 9.46 -12.93
CA GLU A 67 11.71 9.50 -12.71
C GLU A 67 12.03 9.06 -11.28
N LEU A 68 11.42 9.74 -10.30
CA LEU A 68 11.64 9.43 -8.90
C LEU A 68 11.07 8.06 -8.52
N TYR A 69 9.90 7.69 -9.05
CA TYR A 69 9.35 6.34 -8.87
C TYR A 69 10.35 5.26 -9.30
N THR A 70 10.93 5.41 -10.48
CA THR A 70 11.87 4.43 -11.04
C THR A 70 13.17 4.38 -10.25
N GLU A 71 13.70 5.54 -9.84
CA GLU A 71 14.92 5.61 -9.01
C GLU A 71 14.70 4.92 -7.66
N VAL A 72 13.63 5.28 -6.95
CA VAL A 72 13.34 4.76 -5.61
C VAL A 72 13.03 3.26 -5.65
N LEU A 73 12.29 2.80 -6.67
CA LEU A 73 11.99 1.37 -6.86
C LEU A 73 13.27 0.54 -7.00
N LYS A 74 14.23 1.01 -7.80
CA LYS A 74 15.54 0.36 -7.96
C LYS A 74 16.26 0.23 -6.61
N LYS A 75 16.30 1.31 -5.82
CA LYS A 75 16.96 1.33 -4.50
C LYS A 75 16.30 0.37 -3.51
N ILE A 76 14.96 0.35 -3.44
CA ILE A 76 14.23 -0.60 -2.58
C ILE A 76 14.55 -2.04 -2.97
N TYR A 77 14.57 -2.36 -4.26
CA TYR A 77 14.91 -3.71 -4.71
C TYR A 77 16.34 -4.10 -4.33
N THR A 78 17.32 -3.21 -4.56
CA THR A 78 18.70 -3.45 -4.14
C THR A 78 18.79 -3.70 -2.63
N ASN A 79 18.14 -2.88 -1.79
CA ASN A 79 18.17 -3.03 -0.35
C ASN A 79 17.51 -4.34 0.14
N LEU A 80 16.51 -4.83 -0.60
CA LEU A 80 15.84 -6.11 -0.31
C LEU A 80 16.54 -7.33 -0.92
N GLY A 81 17.67 -7.14 -1.63
CA GLY A 81 18.38 -8.22 -2.33
C GLY A 81 17.65 -8.71 -3.59
N LEU A 82 16.69 -7.95 -4.09
CA LEU A 82 15.87 -8.27 -5.25
C LEU A 82 16.44 -7.65 -6.53
N THR A 83 16.12 -8.27 -7.66
CA THR A 83 16.27 -7.69 -8.98
C THR A 83 14.91 -7.61 -9.66
N PHE A 84 14.80 -6.89 -10.78
CA PHE A 84 13.59 -6.89 -11.62
C PHE A 84 13.28 -8.24 -12.27
N LYS A 85 14.22 -9.19 -12.20
CA LYS A 85 14.10 -10.53 -12.78
C LYS A 85 13.92 -11.64 -11.74
N THR A 86 13.98 -11.31 -10.45
CA THR A 86 13.86 -12.29 -9.37
C THR A 86 12.60 -13.14 -9.54
N THR A 87 12.79 -14.46 -9.64
CA THR A 87 11.70 -15.44 -9.73
C THR A 87 11.18 -15.84 -8.35
N PRO A 88 10.00 -16.48 -8.24
CA PRO A 88 9.51 -17.02 -6.97
C PRO A 88 10.50 -17.98 -6.30
N GLU A 89 11.22 -18.80 -7.06
CA GLU A 89 12.20 -19.76 -6.52
C GLU A 89 13.44 -19.05 -5.95
N GLU A 90 13.98 -18.06 -6.67
CA GLU A 90 15.08 -17.23 -6.18
C GLU A 90 14.66 -16.44 -4.94
N PHE A 91 13.40 -15.97 -4.93
CA PHE A 91 12.84 -15.21 -3.83
C PHE A 91 12.81 -16.01 -2.52
N GLN A 92 12.52 -17.31 -2.55
CA GLN A 92 12.54 -18.14 -1.34
C GLN A 92 13.93 -18.18 -0.69
N SER A 93 14.99 -18.21 -1.50
CA SER A 93 16.38 -18.15 -0.99
C SER A 93 16.70 -16.79 -0.37
N ILE A 94 16.18 -15.70 -0.96
CA ILE A 94 16.33 -14.34 -0.44
C ILE A 94 15.59 -14.18 0.90
N VAL A 95 14.34 -14.65 0.96
CA VAL A 95 13.50 -14.62 2.16
C VAL A 95 14.15 -15.37 3.32
N ALA A 96 14.80 -16.51 3.06
CA ALA A 96 15.56 -17.23 4.08
C ALA A 96 16.70 -16.40 4.70
N GLY A 97 17.26 -15.45 3.95
CA GLY A 97 18.29 -14.52 4.40
C GLY A 97 17.78 -13.31 5.19
N TRP A 98 16.46 -13.10 5.33
CA TRP A 98 15.89 -11.95 6.02
C TRP A 98 15.79 -12.09 7.55
N GLU A 99 16.42 -13.10 8.15
CA GLU A 99 16.63 -13.30 9.60
C GLU A 99 15.56 -12.66 10.52
N GLY A 100 14.34 -13.19 10.52
CA GLY A 100 13.26 -12.76 11.41
C GLY A 100 12.53 -11.47 11.00
N GLN A 101 12.87 -10.88 9.85
CA GLN A 101 12.22 -9.68 9.29
C GLN A 101 11.33 -10.00 8.07
N VAL A 102 10.98 -11.27 7.88
CA VAL A 102 10.24 -11.73 6.70
C VAL A 102 8.94 -10.95 6.51
N SER A 103 8.04 -10.97 7.51
CA SER A 103 6.75 -10.29 7.40
C SER A 103 6.90 -8.78 7.17
N PHE A 104 7.88 -8.14 7.81
CA PHE A 104 8.18 -6.73 7.62
C PHE A 104 8.58 -6.40 6.18
N ASN A 105 9.51 -7.18 5.60
CA ASN A 105 9.96 -6.97 4.23
C ASN A 105 8.84 -7.27 3.21
N ILE A 106 7.98 -8.27 3.49
CA ILE A 106 6.78 -8.52 2.68
C ILE A 106 5.79 -7.36 2.77
N TRP A 107 5.62 -6.75 3.94
CA TRP A 107 4.79 -5.55 4.07
C TRP A 107 5.36 -4.35 3.29
N LEU A 108 6.68 -4.18 3.25
CA LEU A 108 7.33 -3.17 2.39
C LEU A 108 7.04 -3.42 0.91
N LEU A 109 7.05 -4.69 0.47
CA LEU A 109 6.63 -5.06 -0.88
C LEU A 109 5.16 -4.72 -1.15
N GLY A 110 4.28 -4.77 -0.15
CA GLY A 110 2.91 -4.28 -0.27
C GLY A 110 2.82 -2.80 -0.65
N ARG A 111 3.72 -1.95 -0.14
CA ARG A 111 3.80 -0.54 -0.57
C ARG A 111 4.33 -0.39 -1.99
N VAL A 112 5.25 -1.26 -2.42
CA VAL A 112 5.68 -1.33 -3.81
C VAL A 112 4.51 -1.72 -4.72
N LEU A 113 3.69 -2.68 -4.29
CA LEU A 113 2.50 -3.13 -5.02
C LEU A 113 1.51 -1.98 -5.24
N VAL A 114 1.15 -1.25 -4.16
CA VAL A 114 0.28 -0.07 -4.26
C VAL A 114 0.88 1.00 -5.19
N SER A 115 2.19 1.22 -5.10
CA SER A 115 2.86 2.21 -5.94
C SER A 115 2.85 1.80 -7.42
N ALA A 116 3.00 0.51 -7.71
CA ALA A 116 2.87 -0.03 -9.06
C ALA A 116 1.45 0.12 -9.61
N ASP A 117 0.43 -0.10 -8.77
CA ASP A 117 -0.97 0.09 -9.17
C ASP A 117 -1.27 1.55 -9.50
N ASN A 118 -0.79 2.50 -8.68
CA ASN A 118 -0.92 3.94 -8.95
C ASN A 118 -0.27 4.34 -10.29
N MET A 119 0.91 3.78 -10.59
CA MET A 119 1.62 4.01 -11.86
C MET A 119 1.10 3.18 -13.04
N GLN A 120 0.14 2.29 -12.82
CA GLN A 120 -0.30 1.28 -13.78
C GLN A 120 0.85 0.39 -14.30
N ASP A 121 1.91 0.20 -13.52
CA ASP A 121 3.03 -0.69 -13.84
C ASP A 121 2.63 -2.15 -13.58
N LYS A 122 1.88 -2.71 -14.55
CA LYS A 122 1.37 -4.08 -14.49
C LYS A 122 2.48 -5.12 -14.30
N HIS A 123 3.65 -4.87 -14.88
CA HIS A 123 4.77 -5.81 -14.78
C HIS A 123 5.29 -5.88 -13.34
N THR A 124 5.56 -4.73 -12.73
CA THR A 124 5.96 -4.67 -11.32
C THR A 124 4.85 -5.18 -10.41
N GLY A 125 3.60 -4.77 -10.65
CA GLY A 125 2.43 -5.16 -9.85
C GLY A 125 2.22 -6.67 -9.81
N SER A 126 2.02 -7.31 -10.97
CA SER A 126 1.77 -8.76 -11.03
C SER A 126 2.93 -9.58 -10.44
N ARG A 127 4.17 -9.13 -10.64
CA ARG A 127 5.33 -9.82 -10.09
C ARG A 127 5.40 -9.71 -8.58
N VAL A 128 5.28 -8.50 -8.03
CA VAL A 128 5.31 -8.28 -6.58
C VAL A 128 4.15 -9.00 -5.90
N ALA A 129 2.96 -8.99 -6.48
CA ALA A 129 1.81 -9.74 -5.97
C ALA A 129 2.09 -11.25 -5.88
N SER A 130 2.69 -11.83 -6.93
CA SER A 130 3.07 -13.25 -6.95
C SER A 130 4.12 -13.58 -5.88
N LEU A 131 5.16 -12.75 -5.73
CA LEU A 131 6.18 -12.93 -4.69
C LEU A 131 5.55 -12.87 -3.29
N MET A 132 4.75 -11.83 -3.02
CA MET A 132 4.06 -11.67 -1.73
C MET A 132 3.15 -12.86 -1.41
N HIS A 133 2.33 -13.31 -2.35
CA HIS A 133 1.45 -14.47 -2.16
C HIS A 133 2.24 -15.73 -1.80
N SER A 134 3.33 -16.00 -2.53
CA SER A 134 4.17 -17.18 -2.29
C SER A 134 4.82 -17.19 -0.90
N SER A 135 5.14 -16.03 -0.34
CA SER A 135 5.70 -15.95 1.02
C SER A 135 4.63 -15.92 2.09
N LEU A 136 3.54 -15.17 1.92
CA LEU A 136 2.50 -15.04 2.95
C LEU A 136 1.82 -16.39 3.25
N THR A 137 1.67 -17.24 2.25
CA THR A 137 1.14 -18.61 2.42
C THR A 137 2.06 -19.56 3.19
N THR A 138 3.32 -19.19 3.39
CA THR A 138 4.30 -19.95 4.18
C THR A 138 4.51 -19.40 5.60
N ILE A 139 3.97 -18.22 5.91
CA ILE A 139 4.08 -17.62 7.24
C ILE A 139 3.06 -18.28 8.16
N GLU A 140 3.54 -19.12 9.07
CA GLU A 140 2.68 -19.88 9.99
C GLU A 140 2.07 -19.01 11.11
N LYS A 141 2.81 -17.99 11.56
CA LYS A 141 2.39 -17.14 12.67
C LYS A 141 1.84 -15.82 12.15
N VAL A 142 0.58 -15.54 12.49
CA VAL A 142 -0.03 -14.24 12.24
C VAL A 142 0.68 -13.17 13.06
N ASP A 143 1.12 -12.12 12.38
CA ASP A 143 1.76 -10.94 12.95
C ASP A 143 1.25 -9.68 12.23
N PRO A 144 1.42 -8.48 12.81
CA PRO A 144 0.91 -7.24 12.22
C PRO A 144 1.29 -7.05 10.74
N PHE A 145 2.55 -7.31 10.38
CA PHE A 145 3.03 -7.02 9.03
C PHE A 145 2.48 -8.01 7.99
N SER A 146 2.38 -9.30 8.33
CA SER A 146 1.74 -10.28 7.44
C SER A 146 0.25 -10.00 7.27
N THR A 147 -0.45 -9.58 8.33
CA THR A 147 -1.86 -9.15 8.24
C THR A 147 -2.02 -7.94 7.32
N TRP A 148 -1.21 -6.90 7.49
CA TRP A 148 -1.30 -5.71 6.63
C TRP A 148 -0.95 -6.02 5.17
N ALA A 149 -0.01 -6.95 4.94
CA ALA A 149 0.37 -7.40 3.61
C ALA A 149 -0.77 -8.13 2.87
N TRP A 150 -1.59 -8.91 3.57
CA TRP A 150 -2.81 -9.48 2.99
C TRP A 150 -3.80 -8.39 2.57
N GLY A 151 -3.95 -7.31 3.35
CA GLY A 151 -4.75 -6.15 2.97
C GLY A 151 -4.29 -5.50 1.66
N TYR A 152 -2.98 -5.36 1.45
CA TYR A 152 -2.43 -4.86 0.17
C TYR A 152 -2.76 -5.78 -1.01
N LEU A 153 -2.63 -7.11 -0.85
CA LEU A 153 -2.98 -8.06 -1.91
C LEU A 153 -4.47 -8.00 -2.25
N ALA A 154 -5.34 -7.93 -1.25
CA ALA A 154 -6.78 -7.78 -1.47
C ALA A 154 -7.10 -6.48 -2.20
N ALA A 155 -6.43 -5.38 -1.84
CA ALA A 155 -6.59 -4.09 -2.50
C ALA A 155 -6.11 -4.10 -3.97
N HIS A 156 -5.00 -4.80 -4.25
CA HIS A 156 -4.47 -4.98 -5.61
C HIS A 156 -5.45 -5.74 -6.51
N TYR A 157 -5.97 -6.87 -6.03
CA TYR A 157 -6.91 -7.70 -6.77
C TYR A 157 -8.35 -7.20 -6.72
N ALA A 158 -8.62 -6.04 -6.12
CA ALA A 158 -9.98 -5.53 -5.88
C ALA A 158 -10.87 -5.43 -7.14
N SER A 159 -10.29 -5.15 -8.30
CA SER A 159 -11.04 -5.11 -9.58
C SER A 159 -11.21 -6.49 -10.23
N ASP A 160 -10.50 -7.51 -9.77
CA ASP A 160 -10.58 -8.88 -10.29
C ASP A 160 -11.64 -9.68 -9.51
N LYS A 161 -12.80 -9.87 -10.16
CA LYS A 161 -13.94 -10.59 -9.56
C LYS A 161 -13.67 -12.07 -9.26
N LYS A 162 -12.63 -12.67 -9.85
CA LYS A 162 -12.27 -14.06 -9.61
C LYS A 162 -11.29 -14.18 -8.45
N GLU A 163 -10.29 -13.30 -8.41
CA GLU A 163 -9.22 -13.35 -7.42
C GLU A 163 -9.59 -12.66 -6.10
N TYR A 164 -10.29 -11.51 -6.14
CA TYR A 164 -10.64 -10.74 -4.94
C TYR A 164 -11.31 -11.56 -3.83
N PRO A 165 -12.29 -12.45 -4.10
CA PRO A 165 -12.91 -13.25 -3.05
C PRO A 165 -11.92 -14.08 -2.22
N TYR A 166 -10.89 -14.64 -2.85
CA TYR A 166 -9.85 -15.40 -2.16
C TYR A 166 -9.03 -14.49 -1.23
N TYR A 167 -8.49 -13.39 -1.77
CA TYR A 167 -7.65 -12.48 -0.99
C TYR A 167 -8.43 -11.74 0.11
N ARG A 168 -9.71 -11.43 -0.12
CA ARG A 168 -10.63 -10.89 0.88
C ARG A 168 -10.77 -11.84 2.07
N ILE A 169 -10.90 -13.15 1.83
CA ILE A 169 -10.98 -14.14 2.93
C ILE A 169 -9.68 -14.16 3.72
N GLN A 170 -8.52 -14.25 3.05
CA GLN A 170 -7.21 -14.28 3.72
C GLN A 170 -6.97 -13.03 4.57
N MET A 171 -7.30 -11.86 4.02
CA MET A 171 -7.25 -10.57 4.70
C MET A 171 -8.11 -10.55 5.97
N LEU A 172 -9.41 -10.87 5.86
CA LEU A 172 -10.35 -10.85 6.99
C LEU A 172 -9.96 -11.88 8.06
N GLU A 173 -9.58 -13.10 7.67
CA GLU A 173 -9.14 -14.14 8.61
C GLU A 173 -7.87 -13.74 9.36
N SER A 174 -6.91 -13.11 8.67
CA SER A 174 -5.69 -12.61 9.29
C SER A 174 -5.98 -11.49 10.29
N THR A 175 -6.84 -10.53 9.94
CA THR A 175 -7.27 -9.45 10.84
C THR A 175 -7.98 -10.00 12.08
N GLU A 176 -8.88 -10.98 11.92
CA GLU A 176 -9.54 -11.63 13.05
C GLU A 176 -8.57 -12.41 13.95
N ALA A 177 -7.59 -13.09 13.36
CA ALA A 177 -6.55 -13.76 14.14
C ALA A 177 -5.66 -12.78 14.90
N LEU A 178 -5.36 -11.61 14.32
CA LEU A 178 -4.59 -10.55 14.98
C LEU A 178 -5.38 -9.95 16.15
N LYS A 179 -6.68 -9.67 15.97
CA LYS A 179 -7.59 -9.18 17.04
C LYS A 179 -7.57 -10.09 18.27
N LYS A 180 -7.61 -11.41 18.08
CA LYS A 180 -7.63 -12.40 19.18
C LYS A 180 -6.34 -12.42 20.00
N GLN A 181 -5.23 -12.00 19.41
CA GLN A 181 -3.91 -11.98 20.04
C GLN A 181 -3.55 -10.62 20.64
N ALA A 182 -4.28 -9.56 20.26
CA ALA A 182 -3.93 -8.19 20.60
C ALA A 182 -4.00 -7.94 22.12
N ILE A 183 -2.85 -7.61 22.70
CA ILE A 183 -2.74 -6.99 24.01
C ILE A 183 -2.88 -5.47 23.90
N GLU A 184 -3.08 -4.76 25.02
CA GLU A 184 -3.36 -3.30 25.02
C GLU A 184 -2.35 -2.48 24.17
N LYS A 185 -1.06 -2.86 24.22
CA LYS A 185 0.03 -2.20 23.48
C LYS A 185 0.03 -2.45 21.97
N GLU A 186 -0.78 -3.37 21.47
CA GLU A 186 -0.81 -3.80 20.07
C GLU A 186 -2.14 -3.46 19.39
N LYS A 187 -3.04 -2.75 20.09
CA LYS A 187 -4.33 -2.34 19.53
C LYS A 187 -4.16 -1.53 18.24
N ASP A 188 -3.12 -0.70 18.15
CA ASP A 188 -2.84 0.12 16.97
C ASP A 188 -2.52 -0.72 15.73
N ASN A 189 -1.98 -1.94 15.93
CA ASN A 189 -1.72 -2.85 14.82
C ASN A 189 -3.01 -3.40 14.21
N VAL A 190 -3.99 -3.72 15.06
CA VAL A 190 -5.34 -4.11 14.61
C VAL A 190 -6.01 -2.93 13.91
N GLN A 191 -5.87 -1.72 14.44
CA GLN A 191 -6.42 -0.54 13.77
C GLN A 191 -5.83 -0.36 12.37
N TRP A 192 -4.52 -0.56 12.20
CA TRP A 192 -3.87 -0.54 10.88
C TRP A 192 -4.44 -1.61 9.95
N ALA A 193 -4.60 -2.85 10.43
CA ALA A 193 -5.19 -3.93 9.64
C ALA A 193 -6.59 -3.57 9.14
N LEU A 194 -7.47 -3.13 10.04
CA LEU A 194 -8.83 -2.72 9.69
C LEU A 194 -8.87 -1.62 8.62
N ARG A 195 -7.91 -0.67 8.63
CA ARG A 195 -7.83 0.38 7.60
C ARG A 195 -7.46 -0.17 6.23
N MET A 196 -6.51 -1.11 6.17
CA MET A 196 -6.14 -1.75 4.91
C MET A 196 -7.31 -2.56 4.36
N ASP A 197 -8.06 -3.22 5.24
CA ASP A 197 -9.24 -3.99 4.87
C ASP A 197 -10.36 -3.08 4.34
N ILE A 198 -10.59 -1.93 4.99
CA ILE A 198 -11.53 -0.90 4.53
C ILE A 198 -11.12 -0.37 3.16
N LEU A 199 -9.83 -0.11 2.93
CA LEU A 199 -9.32 0.33 1.64
C LEU A 199 -9.53 -0.74 0.56
N ALA A 200 -9.25 -2.01 0.85
CA ALA A 200 -9.45 -3.10 -0.08
C ALA A 200 -10.93 -3.26 -0.48
N ALA A 201 -11.84 -3.24 0.50
CA ALA A 201 -13.28 -3.27 0.26
C ALA A 201 -13.76 -2.02 -0.50
N GLY A 202 -13.20 -0.85 -0.19
CA GLY A 202 -13.45 0.39 -0.90
C GLY A 202 -13.06 0.32 -2.37
N ASN A 203 -11.86 -0.23 -2.65
CA ASN A 203 -11.33 -0.39 -4.00
C ASN A 203 -12.15 -1.37 -4.85
N SER A 204 -12.76 -2.40 -4.25
CA SER A 204 -13.56 -3.40 -4.96
C SER A 204 -15.01 -2.98 -5.15
N GLY A 205 -15.46 -1.93 -4.46
CA GLY A 205 -16.86 -1.54 -4.39
C GLY A 205 -17.71 -2.46 -3.51
N ASP A 206 -17.08 -3.27 -2.65
CA ASP A 206 -17.73 -4.20 -1.73
C ASP A 206 -18.33 -3.44 -0.53
N ARG A 207 -19.49 -2.81 -0.77
CA ARG A 207 -20.21 -1.97 0.20
C ARG A 207 -20.56 -2.72 1.49
N GLU A 208 -20.90 -4.00 1.40
CA GLU A 208 -21.27 -4.81 2.56
C GLU A 208 -20.07 -5.00 3.50
N THR A 209 -18.94 -5.44 2.95
CA THR A 209 -17.70 -5.64 3.74
C THR A 209 -17.18 -4.32 4.26
N TYR A 210 -17.19 -3.26 3.43
CA TYR A 210 -16.82 -1.91 3.85
C TYR A 210 -17.64 -1.44 5.07
N ASN A 211 -18.97 -1.52 5.01
CA ASN A 211 -19.85 -1.08 6.11
C ASN A 211 -19.60 -1.90 7.39
N LYS A 212 -19.41 -3.22 7.24
CA LYS A 212 -19.08 -4.11 8.36
C LYS A 212 -17.77 -3.71 9.03
N LEU A 213 -16.71 -3.47 8.25
CA LEU A 213 -15.40 -3.07 8.76
C LEU A 213 -15.43 -1.70 9.45
N LEU A 214 -16.19 -0.73 8.92
CA LEU A 214 -16.39 0.56 9.60
C LEU A 214 -17.05 0.35 10.97
N GLN A 215 -18.05 -0.52 11.06
CA GLN A 215 -18.71 -0.83 12.32
C GLN A 215 -17.76 -1.51 13.30
N GLU A 216 -16.99 -2.50 12.84
CA GLU A 216 -15.99 -3.18 13.66
C GLU A 216 -14.91 -2.22 14.17
N PHE A 217 -14.48 -1.24 13.36
CA PHE A 217 -13.47 -0.28 13.78
C PHE A 217 -13.99 0.63 14.91
N LYS A 218 -15.25 1.07 14.83
CA LYS A 218 -15.92 1.80 15.92
C LYS A 218 -16.03 0.97 17.19
N GLU A 219 -16.44 -0.29 17.06
CA GLU A 219 -16.57 -1.21 18.19
C GLU A 219 -15.22 -1.50 18.85
N TRP A 220 -14.19 -1.76 18.05
CA TRP A 220 -12.83 -2.04 18.53
C TRP A 220 -12.23 -0.87 19.33
N THR A 221 -12.50 0.36 18.90
CA THR A 221 -11.99 1.58 19.54
C THR A 221 -12.93 2.15 20.60
N GLY A 222 -14.15 1.60 20.72
CA GLY A 222 -15.22 2.13 21.57
C GLY A 222 -15.64 3.56 21.20
N LYS A 223 -15.56 3.93 19.92
CA LYS A 223 -15.88 5.27 19.43
C LYS A 223 -17.16 5.27 18.60
N GLU A 224 -17.89 6.37 18.66
CA GLU A 224 -19.19 6.51 17.96
C GLU A 224 -19.05 6.83 16.47
N THR A 225 -17.95 7.46 16.08
CA THR A 225 -17.72 7.95 14.71
C THR A 225 -16.37 7.45 14.19
N ILE A 226 -16.23 7.37 12.87
CA ILE A 226 -15.03 6.84 12.22
C ILE A 226 -13.85 7.78 12.41
N SER A 227 -14.08 9.09 12.31
CA SER A 227 -13.12 10.14 12.64
C SER A 227 -12.53 9.95 14.05
N LYS A 228 -13.39 9.78 15.07
CA LYS A 228 -12.94 9.57 16.46
C LYS A 228 -12.21 8.24 16.64
N ALA A 229 -12.63 7.18 15.93
CA ALA A 229 -11.96 5.88 15.95
C ALA A 229 -10.51 6.01 15.44
N ILE A 230 -10.33 6.63 14.27
CA ILE A 230 -9.01 6.83 13.67
C ILE A 230 -8.13 7.75 14.52
N LEU A 231 -8.70 8.78 15.15
CA LEU A 231 -7.94 9.68 16.04
C LEU A 231 -7.44 9.02 17.34
N THR A 232 -7.75 7.75 17.60
CA THR A 232 -7.10 7.01 18.69
C THR A 232 -5.68 6.57 18.36
N ILE A 233 -5.28 6.61 17.09
CA ILE A 233 -3.91 6.34 16.64
C ILE A 233 -3.00 7.50 17.09
N PRO A 234 -1.84 7.21 17.70
CA PRO A 234 -0.84 8.21 18.03
C PRO A 234 -0.45 9.06 16.80
N LYS A 235 -0.25 10.38 16.98
CA LYS A 235 0.04 11.28 15.85
C LYS A 235 1.33 10.91 15.09
N GLU A 236 2.29 10.36 15.82
CA GLU A 236 3.54 9.79 15.32
C GLU A 236 3.33 8.59 14.38
N ASP A 237 2.18 7.91 14.43
CA ASP A 237 1.84 6.73 13.64
C ASP A 237 0.95 7.07 12.42
N PHE A 238 1.26 8.18 11.75
CA PHE A 238 0.66 8.56 10.47
C PHE A 238 -0.88 8.71 10.48
N THR A 239 -1.42 9.35 11.53
CA THR A 239 -2.87 9.53 11.71
C THR A 239 -3.53 10.32 10.58
N ALA A 240 -2.86 11.34 10.01
CA ALA A 240 -3.43 12.12 8.92
C ALA A 240 -3.58 11.27 7.65
N TRP A 241 -2.56 10.46 7.32
CA TRP A 241 -2.61 9.55 6.20
C TRP A 241 -3.69 8.46 6.40
N ALA A 242 -3.82 7.94 7.63
CA ALA A 242 -4.87 7.00 8.00
C ALA A 242 -6.28 7.54 7.72
N LEU A 243 -6.56 8.80 8.06
CA LEU A 243 -7.82 9.48 7.73
C LEU A 243 -8.03 9.58 6.21
N ALA A 244 -6.98 9.95 5.47
CA ALA A 244 -7.06 10.11 4.02
C ALA A 244 -7.36 8.78 3.29
N ILE A 245 -6.77 7.67 3.73
CA ILE A 245 -7.03 6.33 3.18
C ILE A 245 -8.51 5.95 3.31
N VAL A 246 -9.09 6.11 4.51
CA VAL A 246 -10.50 5.77 4.74
C VAL A 246 -11.42 6.69 3.97
N ARG A 247 -11.05 7.97 3.82
CA ARG A 247 -11.81 8.92 2.99
C ARG A 247 -11.79 8.54 1.51
N ILE A 248 -10.67 8.04 0.96
CA ILE A 248 -10.62 7.46 -0.39
C ILE A 248 -11.57 6.28 -0.50
N ALA A 249 -11.54 5.35 0.47
CA ALA A 249 -12.42 4.18 0.45
C ALA A 249 -13.90 4.59 0.44
N ALA A 250 -14.28 5.56 1.29
CA ALA A 250 -15.62 6.12 1.35
C ALA A 250 -16.05 6.73 0.01
N ALA A 251 -15.17 7.50 -0.63
CA ALA A 251 -15.45 8.09 -1.94
C ALA A 251 -15.71 6.99 -3.00
N LYS A 252 -14.86 5.96 -3.06
CA LYS A 252 -14.99 4.85 -4.03
C LYS A 252 -16.29 4.06 -3.89
N VAL A 253 -16.81 3.88 -2.68
CA VAL A 253 -18.11 3.24 -2.45
C VAL A 253 -19.29 4.21 -2.43
N LYS A 254 -19.06 5.51 -2.68
CA LYS A 254 -20.06 6.58 -2.63
C LYS A 254 -20.73 6.71 -1.27
N ASP A 255 -19.95 6.58 -0.20
CA ASP A 255 -20.40 6.81 1.17
C ASP A 255 -20.18 8.28 1.55
N ILE A 256 -21.15 9.12 1.17
CA ILE A 256 -21.05 10.58 1.30
C ILE A 256 -20.95 11.01 2.77
N ASP A 257 -21.66 10.33 3.67
CA ASP A 257 -21.69 10.68 5.09
C ASP A 257 -20.30 10.50 5.72
N THR A 258 -19.69 9.32 5.55
CA THR A 258 -18.32 9.06 6.04
C THR A 258 -17.30 9.96 5.34
N TYR A 259 -17.46 10.20 4.02
CA TYR A 259 -16.54 11.08 3.29
C TYR A 259 -16.55 12.53 3.83
N GLN A 260 -17.73 13.08 4.11
CA GLN A 260 -17.91 14.42 4.64
C GLN A 260 -17.47 14.49 6.11
N GLU A 261 -17.78 13.48 6.91
CA GLU A 261 -17.34 13.36 8.31
C GLU A 261 -15.80 13.51 8.40
N LEU A 262 -15.08 12.81 7.53
CA LEU A 262 -13.62 12.77 7.56
C LEU A 262 -12.96 14.05 7.04
N ALA A 263 -13.66 14.89 6.25
CA ALA A 263 -13.05 16.03 5.58
C ALA A 263 -12.45 17.06 6.56
N LEU A 264 -13.24 17.54 7.52
CA LEU A 264 -12.79 18.54 8.50
C LEU A 264 -11.73 17.95 9.45
N THR A 265 -11.90 16.69 9.85
CA THR A 265 -10.94 16.01 10.72
C THR A 265 -9.59 15.83 10.03
N LEU A 266 -9.58 15.47 8.75
CA LEU A 266 -8.38 15.31 7.95
C LEU A 266 -7.62 16.64 7.79
N GLU A 267 -8.31 17.74 7.48
CA GLU A 267 -7.67 19.06 7.37
C GLU A 267 -6.98 19.47 8.67
N GLN A 268 -7.61 19.19 9.82
CA GLN A 268 -7.00 19.48 11.12
C GLN A 268 -5.82 18.55 11.40
N ALA A 269 -5.94 17.26 11.11
CA ALA A 269 -4.88 16.28 11.31
C ALA A 269 -3.62 16.60 10.47
N ILE A 270 -3.79 17.06 9.22
CA ILE A 270 -2.68 17.52 8.37
C ILE A 270 -1.94 18.70 9.03
N LYS A 271 -2.67 19.71 9.52
CA LYS A 271 -2.07 20.88 10.18
C LYS A 271 -1.30 20.49 11.45
N ASP A 272 -1.85 19.55 12.21
CA ASP A 272 -1.35 19.16 13.53
C ASP A 272 -0.31 18.02 13.48
N SER A 273 -0.05 17.45 12.30
CA SER A 273 0.86 16.31 12.19
C SER A 273 2.31 16.75 12.48
N PRO A 274 3.06 15.99 13.31
CA PRO A 274 4.47 16.29 13.56
C PRO A 274 5.39 15.80 12.43
N SER A 275 4.87 14.97 11.51
CA SER A 275 5.65 14.31 10.46
C SER A 275 5.34 14.88 9.08
N GLU A 276 6.35 15.45 8.42
CA GLU A 276 6.19 15.92 7.03
C GLU A 276 5.82 14.80 6.06
N GLN A 277 6.23 13.55 6.35
CA GLN A 277 5.84 12.37 5.57
C GLN A 277 4.33 12.10 5.67
N ASP A 278 3.79 12.17 6.88
CA ASP A 278 2.37 11.96 7.14
C ASP A 278 1.53 13.08 6.51
N LYS A 279 1.95 14.34 6.66
CA LYS A 279 1.31 15.49 6.01
C LYS A 279 1.22 15.31 4.50
N LEU A 280 2.37 15.05 3.86
CA LEU A 280 2.43 15.01 2.41
C LEU A 280 1.63 13.83 1.84
N LEU A 281 1.70 12.66 2.49
CA LEU A 281 0.84 11.52 2.13
C LEU A 281 -0.64 11.89 2.27
N ALA A 282 -1.03 12.49 3.39
CA ALA A 282 -2.41 12.89 3.64
C ALA A 282 -2.91 13.94 2.63
N GLU A 283 -2.11 14.95 2.29
CA GLU A 283 -2.43 15.99 1.29
C GLU A 283 -2.68 15.38 -0.09
N VAL A 284 -1.77 14.52 -0.56
CA VAL A 284 -1.88 13.85 -1.87
C VAL A 284 -3.11 12.93 -1.90
N ASN A 285 -3.33 12.12 -0.86
CA ASN A 285 -4.47 11.21 -0.79
C ASN A 285 -5.81 11.97 -0.63
N ASN A 286 -5.81 13.10 0.07
CA ASN A 286 -6.98 13.98 0.19
C ASN A 286 -7.43 14.48 -1.19
N LEU A 287 -6.48 14.96 -2.01
CA LEU A 287 -6.74 15.40 -3.37
C LEU A 287 -7.23 14.26 -4.27
N LEU A 288 -6.60 13.06 -4.18
CA LEU A 288 -7.03 11.88 -4.93
C LEU A 288 -8.47 11.47 -4.57
N SER A 289 -8.86 11.59 -3.31
CA SER A 289 -10.21 11.19 -2.87
C SER A 289 -11.33 12.00 -3.56
N ALA A 290 -11.06 13.26 -3.91
CA ALA A 290 -12.03 14.11 -4.60
C ALA A 290 -12.31 13.64 -6.04
N CYS A 291 -11.42 12.86 -6.63
CA CYS A 291 -11.56 12.33 -7.98
C CYS A 291 -12.59 11.18 -8.10
N PHE A 292 -13.09 10.66 -6.98
CA PHE A 292 -14.00 9.51 -6.94
C PHE A 292 -15.45 9.87 -6.57
N ILE A 293 -15.76 11.17 -6.43
CA ILE A 293 -17.10 11.68 -6.05
C ILE A 293 -17.84 12.26 -7.24
#